data_AF-A0A060BXM0-F1
#
_entry.id   AF-A0A060BXM0-F1
#
_cell.length_a   1.000
_cell.length_b   1.000
_cell.length_c   1.000
_cell.angle_alpha   90.00
_cell.angle_beta   90.00
_cell.angle_gamma   90.00
#
_symmetry.space_group_name_H-M   'P 1'
#
loop_
_entity.id
_entity.type
_entity.pdbx_description
1 polymer ?
#
loop_
_entity_poly.entity_id
_entity_poly.type
_entity_poly.pdbx_seq_one_letter_code
_entity_poly.pdbx_strand_id
1 'polypeptide(L)'
;MPEGGVSMDAMRAFFRANPETAPGLMQENRSYIFFREITGLAPDLGPIGGEGVPLTERRSIAVDTAFHRYGTPVFVDADIQTGKDRAREPFRH
;
A
#
# COMPACT_ATOMS: atom_id res chain seq x y z
N MET A 1 -10.58 20.88 -5.59
CA MET A 1 -10.03 19.51 -5.78
C MET A 1 -9.40 19.46 -7.17
N PRO A 2 -8.23 18.84 -7.36
CA PRO A 2 -7.64 18.69 -8.69
C PRO A 2 -8.57 17.94 -9.65
N GLU A 3 -8.50 18.26 -10.94
CA GLU A 3 -9.24 17.53 -11.97
C GLU A 3 -8.79 16.05 -11.95
N GLY A 4 -9.75 15.13 -11.76
CA GLY A 4 -9.47 13.70 -11.54
C GLY A 4 -9.69 13.19 -10.10
N GLY A 5 -10.11 14.05 -9.17
CA GLY A 5 -10.45 13.67 -7.80
C GLY A 5 -9.24 13.42 -6.89
N VAL A 6 -9.43 12.75 -5.76
CA VAL A 6 -8.38 12.51 -4.74
C VAL A 6 -7.64 11.19 -5.04
N SER A 7 -7.13 11.03 -6.26
CA SER A 7 -6.24 9.90 -6.61
C SER A 7 -4.77 10.28 -6.40
N MET A 8 -3.90 9.29 -6.21
CA MET A 8 -2.45 9.54 -6.09
C MET A 8 -1.88 10.20 -7.35
N ASP A 9 -2.35 9.79 -8.53
CA ASP A 9 -1.87 10.35 -9.80
C ASP A 9 -2.32 11.80 -10.00
N ALA A 10 -3.59 12.10 -9.68
CA ALA A 10 -4.12 13.46 -9.73
C ALA A 10 -3.40 14.38 -8.73
N MET A 11 -3.16 13.90 -7.49
CA MET A 11 -2.39 14.66 -6.49
C MET A 11 -0.95 14.89 -6.92
N ARG A 12 -0.26 13.88 -7.48
CA ARG A 12 1.10 14.04 -8.01
C ARG A 12 1.14 15.06 -9.16
N ALA A 13 0.17 15.01 -10.07
CA ALA A 13 0.07 15.97 -11.17
C ALA A 13 -0.16 17.40 -10.64
N PHE A 14 -1.08 17.55 -9.69
CA PHE A 14 -1.36 18.82 -9.03
C PHE A 14 -0.13 19.42 -8.35
N PHE A 15 0.61 18.62 -7.56
CA PHE A 15 1.82 19.11 -6.89
C PHE A 15 2.92 19.52 -7.86
N ARG A 16 3.08 18.81 -8.98
CA ARG A 16 4.03 19.21 -10.03
C ARG A 16 3.64 20.51 -10.73
N ALA A 17 2.34 20.76 -10.89
CA ALA A 17 1.83 21.96 -11.55
C ALA A 17 1.78 23.20 -10.64
N ASN A 18 1.81 23.02 -9.31
CA ASN A 18 1.68 24.11 -8.32
C ASN A 18 2.82 24.05 -7.28
N PRO A 19 4.10 24.22 -7.69
CA PRO A 19 5.26 24.03 -6.83
C PRO A 19 5.32 25.02 -5.64
N GLU A 20 4.71 26.20 -5.77
CA GLU A 20 4.60 27.20 -4.70
C GLU A 20 3.57 26.83 -3.63
N THR A 21 2.48 26.16 -4.03
CA THR A 21 1.37 25.78 -3.13
C THR A 21 1.57 24.40 -2.50
N ALA A 22 2.21 23.48 -3.23
CA ALA A 22 2.37 22.07 -2.82
C ALA A 22 3.01 21.88 -1.43
N PRO A 23 4.08 22.61 -1.04
CA PRO A 23 4.70 22.42 0.27
C PRO A 23 3.76 22.71 1.43
N GLY A 24 2.95 23.78 1.35
CA GLY A 24 1.99 24.13 2.39
C GLY A 24 0.93 23.04 2.57
N LEU A 25 0.40 22.53 1.45
CA LEU A 25 -0.59 21.45 1.49
C LEU A 25 -0.02 20.12 2.00
N MET A 26 1.24 19.79 1.70
CA MET A 26 1.90 18.62 2.27
C MET A 26 2.08 18.73 3.80
N GLN A 27 2.29 19.94 4.32
CA GLN A 27 2.52 20.20 5.75
C GLN A 27 1.25 20.15 6.60
N GLU A 28 0.06 20.16 5.99
CA GLU A 28 -1.22 19.96 6.70
C GLU A 28 -1.28 18.57 7.36
N ASN A 29 -0.68 17.54 6.73
CA ASN A 29 -0.53 16.25 7.38
C ASN A 29 0.72 16.27 8.28
N ARG A 30 0.48 16.40 9.58
CA ARG A 30 1.54 16.39 10.61
C ARG A 30 2.20 15.02 10.83
N SER A 31 1.68 13.97 10.22
CA SER A 31 2.29 12.64 10.25
C SER A 31 3.53 12.60 9.36
N TYR A 32 4.65 12.13 9.89
CA TYR A 32 5.90 11.97 9.15
C TYR A 32 6.45 10.56 9.35
N ILE A 33 6.81 9.89 8.26
CA ILE A 33 7.35 8.52 8.28
C ILE A 33 8.87 8.61 8.08
N PHE A 34 9.63 8.08 9.02
CA PHE A 34 11.07 7.88 8.87
C PHE A 34 11.34 6.50 8.28
N PHE A 35 12.39 6.40 7.47
CA PHE A 35 12.81 5.15 6.85
C PHE A 35 14.17 4.73 7.40
N ARG A 36 14.39 3.41 7.44
CA ARG A 36 15.72 2.82 7.62
C ARG A 36 16.11 2.09 6.35
N GLU A 37 17.39 2.08 6.05
CA GLU A 37 17.91 1.26 4.95
C GLU A 37 17.84 -0.23 5.33
N ILE A 38 17.47 -1.06 4.36
CA ILE A 38 17.49 -2.52 4.48
C ILE A 38 18.49 -3.04 3.44
N THR A 39 19.63 -3.53 3.91
CA THR A 39 20.67 -4.11 3.06
C THR A 39 20.47 -5.61 2.88
N GLY A 40 20.74 -6.13 1.69
CA GLY A 40 20.74 -7.57 1.43
C GLY A 40 19.37 -8.22 1.18
N LEU A 41 18.31 -7.42 1.02
CA LEU A 41 17.04 -7.92 0.49
C LEU A 41 17.16 -8.12 -1.02
N ALA A 42 16.86 -9.32 -1.51
CA ALA A 42 16.90 -9.59 -2.95
C ALA A 42 15.81 -8.76 -3.67
N PRO A 43 16.07 -8.23 -4.89
CA PRO A 43 15.14 -7.33 -5.58
C PRO A 43 13.77 -7.93 -5.92
N ASP A 44 13.68 -9.26 -5.96
CA ASP A 44 12.47 -10.04 -6.23
C ASP A 44 11.64 -10.29 -4.96
N LEU A 45 12.18 -10.01 -3.78
CA LEU A 45 11.45 -10.13 -2.52
C LEU A 45 10.60 -8.88 -2.25
N GLY A 46 9.38 -9.11 -1.79
CA GLY A 46 8.49 -8.02 -1.38
C GLY A 46 8.97 -7.31 -0.10
N PRO A 47 8.28 -6.22 0.30
CA PRO A 47 8.60 -5.49 1.52
C PRO A 47 8.50 -6.38 2.76
N ILE A 48 9.25 -6.06 3.81
CA ILE A 48 9.16 -6.73 5.11
C ILE A 48 7.82 -6.39 5.77
N GLY A 49 7.02 -7.42 6.06
CA GLY A 49 5.72 -7.29 6.72
C GLY A 49 5.80 -7.19 8.25
N GLY A 50 4.64 -7.15 8.91
CA GLY A 50 4.55 -7.07 10.38
C GLY A 50 5.16 -8.27 11.13
N GLU A 51 5.23 -9.43 10.48
CA GLU A 51 5.90 -10.64 11.02
C GLU A 51 7.45 -10.57 10.95
N GLY A 52 8.01 -9.58 10.24
CA GLY A 52 9.46 -9.44 10.08
C GLY A 52 10.06 -10.25 8.93
N VAL A 53 9.21 -10.89 8.11
CA VAL A 53 9.61 -11.62 6.90
C VAL A 53 9.15 -10.89 5.62
N PRO A 54 9.82 -11.13 4.47
CA PRO A 54 9.37 -10.58 3.18
C PRO A 54 7.98 -11.08 2.78
N LEU A 55 7.16 -10.17 2.27
CA LEU A 55 5.83 -10.49 1.77
C LEU A 55 5.89 -11.12 0.37
N THR A 56 5.10 -12.17 0.16
CA THR A 56 4.92 -12.80 -1.15
C THR A 56 3.67 -12.22 -1.81
N GLU A 57 3.80 -11.74 -3.05
CA GLU A 57 2.69 -11.16 -3.81
C GLU A 57 1.49 -12.13 -3.85
N ARG A 58 0.30 -11.63 -3.53
CA ARG A 58 -0.98 -12.38 -3.51
C ARG A 58 -0.99 -13.62 -2.61
N ARG A 59 0.01 -13.78 -1.72
CA ARG A 59 0.13 -14.90 -0.77
C ARG A 59 0.43 -14.46 0.66
N SER A 60 0.46 -13.15 0.89
CA SER A 60 0.59 -12.56 2.22
C SER A 60 -0.52 -11.54 2.42
N ILE A 61 -1.13 -11.55 3.61
CA ILE A 61 -2.21 -10.64 4.01
C ILE A 61 -1.88 -9.99 5.35
N ALA A 62 -2.37 -8.77 5.56
CA ALA A 62 -2.36 -8.17 6.88
C ALA A 62 -3.52 -8.74 7.71
N VAL A 63 -3.25 -9.06 8.98
CA VAL A 63 -4.25 -9.61 9.92
C VAL A 63 -4.23 -8.82 11.22
N ASP A 64 -5.35 -8.86 11.94
CA ASP A 64 -5.39 -8.43 13.35
C ASP A 64 -4.84 -9.55 14.24
N THR A 65 -3.73 -9.26 14.92
CA THR A 65 -3.01 -10.22 15.76
C THR A 65 -3.74 -10.60 17.04
N ALA A 66 -4.79 -9.85 17.43
CA ALA A 66 -5.68 -10.23 18.51
C ALA A 66 -6.54 -11.46 18.16
N PHE A 67 -6.79 -11.69 16.87
CA PHE A 67 -7.64 -12.79 16.38
C PHE A 67 -6.84 -13.89 15.66
N HIS A 68 -5.81 -13.53 14.88
CA HIS A 68 -5.01 -14.48 14.09
C HIS A 68 -3.54 -14.30 14.36
N ARG A 69 -2.82 -15.39 14.65
CA ARG A 69 -1.37 -15.32 14.84
C ARG A 69 -0.65 -15.17 13.50
N TYR A 70 0.51 -14.53 13.52
CA TYR A 70 1.45 -14.57 12.40
C TYR A 70 1.79 -16.02 12.00
N GLY A 71 2.03 -16.23 10.71
CA GLY A 71 2.21 -17.56 10.11
C GLY A 71 0.96 -18.45 9.99
N THR A 72 -0.22 -18.05 10.48
CA THR A 72 -1.45 -18.85 10.34
C THR A 72 -1.85 -18.95 8.86
N PRO A 73 -1.99 -20.16 8.27
CA PRO A 73 -2.51 -20.30 6.92
C PRO A 73 -3.97 -19.86 6.84
N VAL A 74 -4.30 -19.05 5.84
CA VAL A 74 -5.67 -18.53 5.60
C VAL A 74 -6.05 -18.81 4.15
N PHE A 75 -7.24 -19.38 3.95
CA PHE A 75 -7.89 -19.46 2.66
C PHE A 75 -8.89 -18.31 2.52
N VAL A 76 -8.83 -17.57 1.43
CA VAL A 76 -9.70 -16.43 1.13
C VAL A 76 -10.61 -16.78 -0.05
N ASP A 77 -11.92 -16.77 0.23
CA ASP A 77 -12.99 -16.91 -0.75
C ASP A 77 -13.79 -15.60 -0.82
N ALA A 78 -13.43 -14.72 -1.75
CA ALA A 78 -14.08 -13.41 -1.87
C ALA A 78 -14.01 -12.84 -3.29
N ASP A 79 -15.00 -12.03 -3.67
CA ASP A 79 -14.94 -11.24 -4.91
C ASP A 79 -14.34 -9.87 -4.59
N ILE A 80 -13.08 -9.68 -4.99
CA ILE A 80 -12.27 -8.52 -4.61
C ILE A 80 -12.00 -7.63 -5.83
N GLN A 81 -11.75 -6.35 -5.58
CA GLN A 81 -11.32 -5.43 -6.63
C GLN A 81 -9.84 -5.62 -6.93
N THR A 82 -9.53 -6.36 -7.98
CA THR A 82 -8.19 -6.56 -8.50
C THR A 82 -7.94 -5.64 -9.71
N GLY A 83 -6.68 -5.27 -9.93
CA GLY A 83 -6.26 -4.55 -11.14
C GLY A 83 -6.66 -3.06 -11.21
N LYS A 84 -6.35 -2.44 -12.35
CA LYS A 84 -6.55 -1.00 -12.59
C LYS A 84 -8.02 -0.61 -12.72
N ASP A 85 -8.85 -1.50 -13.26
CA ASP A 85 -10.24 -1.23 -13.55
C ASP A 85 -11.15 -1.39 -12.33
N ARG A 86 -10.59 -1.86 -11.19
CA ARG A 86 -11.30 -2.14 -9.93
C ARG A 86 -12.55 -3.01 -10.12
N ALA A 87 -12.56 -3.83 -11.18
CA ALA A 87 -13.58 -4.83 -11.39
C ALA A 87 -13.53 -5.85 -10.24
N ARG A 88 -14.69 -6.33 -9.80
CA ARG A 88 -14.75 -7.40 -8.80
C ARG A 88 -14.49 -8.73 -9.50
N GLU A 89 -13.41 -9.38 -9.14
CA GLU A 89 -13.03 -10.70 -9.64
C GLU A 89 -12.98 -11.72 -8.49
N PRO A 90 -13.33 -12.98 -8.74
CA PRO A 90 -13.18 -14.03 -7.74
C PRO A 90 -11.70 -14.22 -7.34
N PHE A 91 -11.42 -14.14 -6.03
CA PHE A 91 -10.17 -14.54 -5.41
C PHE A 91 -10.44 -15.76 -4.54
N ARG A 92 -9.73 -16.86 -4.84
CA ARG A 92 -9.95 -18.20 -4.31
C ARG A 92 -8.58 -18.86 -4.05
N HIS A 93 -7.90 -18.42 -3.01
CA HIS A 93 -6.53 -18.82 -2.70
C HIS A 93 -6.31 -18.99 -1.21
#